data_AF-A0A940RAE5-F1
#
_entry.id   AF-A0A940RAE5-F1
#
_cell.length_a   1.000
_cell.length_b   1.000
_cell.length_c   1.000
_cell.angle_alpha   90.00
_cell.angle_beta   90.00
_cell.angle_gamma   90.00
#
_symmetry.space_group_name_H-M   'P 1'
#
loop_
_entity.id
_entity.type
_entity.pdbx_description
1 polymer ?
#
loop_
_entity_poly.entity_id
_entity_poly.type
_entity_poly.pdbx_seq_one_letter_code
_entity_poly.pdbx_strand_id
1 'polypeptide(L)'
;MKKNVLSTVAVSLLFSISSLAAVPSYKVNMRVGLKGQAPLSINTVAKSGKKAYISEFSDDGQNETIVEVFAKKAQQNRRDGLYMDVTVTKRVRGQKKTQERAQIFAPENQEMEIGVGAKGRTAGNLSLAVMAHQL
;
A
#
# COMPACT_ATOMS: atom_id res chain seq x y z
N MET A 1 -3.76 -68.60 -32.54
CA MET A 1 -4.50 -68.12 -31.35
C MET A 1 -4.14 -66.64 -31.14
N LYS A 2 -5.09 -65.72 -31.33
CA LYS A 2 -4.88 -64.27 -31.17
C LYS A 2 -5.09 -63.90 -29.69
N LYS A 3 -4.10 -63.27 -29.04
CA LYS A 3 -4.21 -62.77 -27.67
C LYS A 3 -4.64 -61.30 -27.73
N ASN A 4 -5.84 -61.01 -27.24
CA ASN A 4 -6.32 -59.63 -27.05
C ASN A 4 -5.74 -59.08 -25.75
N VAL A 5 -4.89 -58.06 -25.85
CA VAL A 5 -4.36 -57.33 -24.70
C VAL A 5 -5.23 -56.09 -24.52
N LEU A 6 -6.15 -56.11 -23.56
CA LEU A 6 -6.86 -54.92 -23.11
C LEU A 6 -5.89 -54.07 -22.29
N SER A 7 -5.61 -52.86 -22.77
CA SER A 7 -4.83 -51.86 -22.04
C SER A 7 -5.80 -50.93 -21.30
N THR A 8 -5.91 -51.10 -19.99
CA THR A 8 -6.65 -50.20 -19.09
C THR A 8 -5.80 -48.95 -18.85
N VAL A 9 -6.16 -47.85 -19.51
CA VAL A 9 -5.56 -46.54 -19.23
C VAL A 9 -6.23 -45.96 -17.98
N ALA A 10 -5.55 -46.07 -16.83
CA ALA A 10 -5.95 -45.37 -15.62
C ALA A 10 -5.64 -43.88 -15.79
N VAL A 11 -6.67 -43.07 -16.05
CA VAL A 11 -6.57 -41.61 -16.07
C VAL A 11 -6.48 -41.12 -14.63
N SER A 12 -5.27 -40.87 -14.16
CA SER A 12 -5.01 -40.19 -12.89
C SER A 12 -5.38 -38.71 -13.03
N LEU A 13 -6.54 -38.34 -12.49
CA LEU A 13 -6.95 -36.95 -12.27
C LEU A 13 -5.97 -36.29 -11.29
N LEU A 14 -5.01 -35.54 -11.83
CA LEU A 14 -4.16 -34.64 -11.05
C LEU A 14 -5.03 -33.49 -10.54
N PHE A 15 -5.48 -33.60 -9.29
CA PHE A 15 -6.07 -32.49 -8.55
C PHE A 15 -5.04 -31.37 -8.44
N SER A 16 -5.22 -30.33 -9.25
CA SER A 16 -4.46 -29.09 -9.16
C SER A 16 -4.84 -28.38 -7.87
N ILE A 17 -4.10 -28.65 -6.80
CA ILE A 17 -4.23 -27.97 -5.53
C ILE A 17 -3.84 -26.51 -5.80
N SER A 18 -4.84 -25.65 -5.96
CA SER A 18 -4.62 -24.21 -6.08
C SER A 18 -4.17 -23.72 -4.72
N SER A 19 -2.86 -23.60 -4.52
CA SER A 19 -2.33 -22.97 -3.31
C SER A 19 -2.75 -21.49 -3.33
N LEU A 20 -3.60 -21.12 -2.37
CA LEU A 20 -3.90 -19.72 -2.08
C LEU A 20 -2.62 -19.10 -1.52
N ALA A 21 -1.80 -18.52 -2.41
CA ALA A 21 -0.59 -17.82 -2.01
C ALA A 21 -0.94 -16.74 -0.98
N ALA A 22 -0.23 -16.73 0.15
CA ALA A 22 -0.45 -15.76 1.21
C ALA A 22 -0.23 -14.34 0.64
N VAL A 23 -1.19 -13.46 0.92
CA VAL A 23 -1.09 -12.05 0.50
C VAL A 23 0.12 -11.43 1.21
N PRO A 24 1.12 -10.91 0.49
CA PRO A 24 2.33 -10.39 1.10
C PRO A 24 2.01 -9.19 1.98
N SER A 25 2.62 -9.17 3.17
CA SER A 25 2.53 -8.09 4.14
C SER A 25 3.82 -7.29 4.17
N TYR A 26 3.69 -5.99 4.36
CA TYR A 26 4.79 -5.04 4.39
C TYR A 26 4.68 -4.19 5.65
N LYS A 27 5.77 -4.07 6.39
CA LYS A 27 5.92 -3.00 7.38
C LYS A 27 6.22 -1.70 6.64
N VAL A 28 5.38 -0.70 6.84
CA VAL A 28 5.45 0.60 6.20
C VAL A 28 5.72 1.65 7.27
N ASN A 29 6.87 2.31 7.15
CA ASN A 29 7.15 3.53 7.90
C ASN A 29 6.88 4.70 6.96
N MET A 30 5.97 5.58 7.35
CA MET A 30 5.55 6.70 6.53
C MET A 30 5.53 7.99 7.34
N ARG A 31 5.99 9.08 6.75
CA ARG A 31 5.88 10.43 7.29
C ARG A 31 5.04 11.26 6.33
N VAL A 32 3.95 11.79 6.84
CA VAL A 32 2.93 12.54 6.08
C VAL A 32 2.98 13.99 6.52
N GLY A 33 3.40 14.89 5.64
CA GLY A 33 3.35 16.33 5.88
C GLY A 33 2.22 16.99 5.12
N LEU A 34 1.43 17.82 5.79
CA LEU A 34 0.51 18.74 5.15
C LEU A 34 1.00 20.17 5.33
N LYS A 35 0.89 21.00 4.29
CA LYS A 35 1.27 22.41 4.36
C LYS A 35 0.54 23.11 5.52
N GLY A 36 1.31 23.72 6.42
CA GLY A 36 0.77 24.42 7.59
C GLY A 36 0.40 23.52 8.78
N GLN A 37 0.83 22.26 8.79
CA GLN A 37 0.69 21.36 9.93
C GLN A 37 2.00 20.62 10.26
N ALA A 38 2.09 20.15 11.50
CA ALA A 38 3.16 19.25 11.90
C ALA A 38 3.06 17.92 11.13
N PRO A 39 4.18 17.32 10.73
CA PRO A 39 4.18 16.05 10.01
C PRO A 39 3.75 14.91 10.94
N LEU A 40 2.91 14.02 10.41
CA LEU A 40 2.44 12.81 11.06
C LEU A 40 3.38 11.64 10.75
N SER A 41 3.88 10.96 11.77
CA SER A 41 4.68 9.73 11.60
C SER A 41 3.82 8.49 11.83
N ILE A 42 3.80 7.61 10.85
CA ILE A 42 2.96 6.42 10.79
C ILE A 42 3.86 5.19 10.69
N ASN A 43 3.70 4.26 11.62
CA ASN A 43 4.27 2.92 11.53
C ASN A 43 3.12 1.93 11.46
N THR A 44 2.94 1.27 10.31
CA THR A 44 1.82 0.38 10.08
C THR A 44 2.22 -0.86 9.29
N VAL A 45 1.40 -1.90 9.36
CA VAL A 45 1.54 -3.10 8.52
C VAL A 45 0.51 -3.03 7.41
N ALA A 46 0.97 -2.80 6.19
CA ALA A 46 0.13 -2.78 5.01
C ALA A 46 0.13 -4.16 4.35
N LYS A 47 -1.07 -4.72 4.13
CA LYS A 47 -1.24 -5.95 3.33
C LYS A 47 -1.48 -5.56 1.88
N SER A 48 -0.79 -6.21 0.94
CA SER A 48 -0.98 -5.94 -0.48
C SER A 48 -2.45 -6.11 -0.89
N GLY A 49 -2.98 -5.16 -1.64
CA GLY A 49 -4.38 -5.13 -2.08
C GLY A 49 -5.39 -4.71 -1.00
N LYS A 50 -4.94 -4.32 0.19
CA LYS A 50 -5.83 -3.86 1.28
C LYS A 50 -5.60 -2.38 1.60
N LYS A 51 -6.66 -1.72 2.07
CA LYS A 51 -6.59 -0.37 2.61
C LYS A 51 -6.22 -0.42 4.09
N ALA A 52 -5.30 0.44 4.51
CA ALA A 52 -5.02 0.75 5.90
C ALA A 52 -5.52 2.17 6.20
N TYR A 53 -6.01 2.37 7.41
CA TYR A 53 -6.58 3.63 7.87
C TYR A 53 -5.88 4.06 9.14
N ILE A 54 -5.43 5.31 9.18
CA ILE A 54 -4.87 5.94 10.36
C ILE A 54 -5.66 7.22 10.57
N SER A 55 -6.19 7.43 11.77
CA SER A 55 -6.84 8.68 12.15
C SER A 55 -6.11 9.26 13.35
N GLU A 56 -5.73 10.52 13.27
CA GLU A 56 -5.14 11.28 14.36
C GLU A 56 -6.03 12.48 14.68
N PHE A 57 -6.41 12.60 15.96
CA PHE A 57 -7.14 13.74 16.48
C PHE A 57 -6.18 14.72 17.14
N SER A 58 -6.46 16.02 17.01
CA SER A 58 -5.80 17.02 17.84
C SER A 58 -6.24 16.91 19.31
N ASP A 59 -5.43 17.44 20.22
CA ASP A 59 -5.69 17.42 21.66
C ASP A 59 -7.05 18.06 22.04
N ASP A 60 -7.50 19.04 21.27
CA ASP A 60 -8.80 19.71 21.46
C ASP A 60 -10.00 18.93 20.89
N GLY A 61 -9.75 17.79 20.23
CA GLY A 61 -10.75 16.95 19.56
C GLY A 61 -11.45 17.60 18.37
N GLN A 62 -11.09 18.83 17.99
CA GLN A 62 -11.76 19.56 16.91
C GLN A 62 -11.19 19.24 15.54
N ASN A 63 -9.93 18.83 15.45
CA ASN A 63 -9.29 18.50 14.17
C ASN A 63 -9.03 17.00 14.08
N GLU A 64 -9.30 16.44 12.91
CA GLU A 64 -9.02 15.03 12.59
C GLU A 64 -8.21 15.00 11.28
N THR A 65 -7.09 14.29 11.29
CA THR A 65 -6.30 13.97 10.11
C THR A 65 -6.43 12.48 9.84
N ILE A 66 -7.03 12.14 8.71
CA ILE A 66 -7.25 10.77 8.28
C ILE A 66 -6.28 10.47 7.15
N VAL A 67 -5.46 9.44 7.32
CA VAL A 67 -4.57 8.90 6.29
C VAL A 67 -5.08 7.54 5.85
N GLU A 68 -5.52 7.47 4.59
CA GLU A 68 -5.90 6.24 3.92
C GLU A 68 -4.74 5.79 3.04
N VAL A 69 -4.28 4.56 3.23
CA VAL A 69 -3.17 3.98 2.46
C VAL A 69 -3.68 2.75 1.74
N PHE A 70 -3.74 2.80 0.41
CA PHE A 70 -3.93 1.61 -0.40
C PHE A 70 -2.59 1.12 -0.92
N ALA A 71 -2.16 -0.04 -0.45
CA ALA A 71 -0.87 -0.63 -0.80
C ALA A 71 -1.07 -1.79 -1.76
N LYS A 72 -0.29 -1.86 -2.83
CA LYS A 72 -0.28 -2.96 -3.80
C LYS A 72 1.16 -3.35 -4.12
N LYS A 73 1.49 -4.64 -4.01
CA LYS A 73 2.77 -5.16 -4.49
C LYS A 73 2.92 -4.81 -5.98
N ALA A 74 4.04 -4.22 -6.34
CA ALA A 74 4.35 -3.81 -7.70
C ALA A 74 5.85 -3.97 -7.97
N GLN A 75 6.20 -4.01 -9.26
CA GLN A 75 7.58 -4.01 -9.70
C GLN A 75 7.78 -2.85 -10.67
N GLN A 76 8.79 -2.01 -10.43
CA GLN A 76 9.13 -0.88 -11.29
C GLN A 76 10.64 -0.87 -11.55
N ASN A 77 11.06 -0.75 -12.81
CA ASN A 77 12.48 -0.75 -13.19
C ASN A 77 13.28 -1.93 -12.61
N ARG A 78 12.68 -3.14 -12.62
CA ARG A 78 13.23 -4.38 -12.05
C ARG A 78 13.45 -4.37 -10.53
N ARG A 79 12.84 -3.42 -9.81
CA ARG A 79 12.82 -3.39 -8.34
C ARG A 79 11.45 -3.80 -7.85
N ASP A 80 11.41 -4.77 -6.94
CA ASP A 80 10.20 -5.11 -6.22
C ASP A 80 9.92 -4.06 -5.14
N GLY A 81 8.65 -3.81 -4.88
CA GLY A 81 8.24 -2.80 -3.95
C GLY A 81 6.74 -2.73 -3.74
N LEU A 82 6.36 -1.66 -3.06
CA LEU A 82 4.98 -1.33 -2.77
C LEU A 82 4.59 -0.08 -3.55
N TYR A 83 3.64 -0.22 -4.46
CA TYR A 83 2.94 0.93 -4.98
C TYR A 83 1.87 1.34 -3.98
N MET A 84 1.91 2.59 -3.56
CA MET A 84 1.01 3.13 -2.57
C MET A 84 0.26 4.31 -3.11
N ASP A 85 -1.03 4.33 -2.80
CA ASP A 85 -1.92 5.46 -3.02
C ASP A 85 -2.38 5.96 -1.67
N VAL A 86 -1.91 7.15 -1.30
CA VAL A 86 -2.13 7.74 0.01
C VAL A 86 -3.06 8.92 -0.15
N THR A 87 -4.20 8.86 0.53
CA THR A 87 -5.15 9.97 0.62
C THR A 87 -5.15 10.51 2.04
N VAL A 88 -4.90 11.81 2.17
CA VAL A 88 -4.90 12.50 3.46
C VAL A 88 -6.08 13.45 3.49
N THR A 89 -6.99 13.23 4.42
CA THR A 89 -8.18 14.06 4.61
C THR A 89 -8.09 14.77 5.94
N LYS A 90 -8.18 16.11 5.91
CA LYS A 90 -8.32 16.92 7.11
C LYS A 90 -9.78 17.26 7.34
N ARG A 91 -10.26 17.03 8.56
CA ARG A 91 -11.56 17.52 9.05
C ARG A 91 -11.38 18.50 10.19
N VAL A 92 -12.27 19.49 10.24
CA VAL A 92 -12.37 20.46 11.33
C VAL A 92 -13.82 20.47 11.78
N ARG A 93 -14.07 20.12 13.04
CA ARG A 93 -15.40 19.94 13.63
C ARG A 93 -16.27 19.00 12.81
N GLY A 94 -15.70 17.86 12.41
CA GLY A 94 -16.36 16.84 11.56
C GLY A 94 -16.52 17.22 10.08
N GLN A 95 -16.23 18.46 9.68
CA GLN A 95 -16.34 18.89 8.28
C GLN A 95 -15.02 18.72 7.53
N LYS A 96 -15.06 18.08 6.36
CA LYS A 96 -13.92 17.98 5.43
C LYS A 96 -13.46 19.38 5.00
N LYS A 97 -12.22 19.75 5.33
CA LYS A 97 -11.61 21.02 4.92
C LYS A 97 -10.62 20.86 3.78
N THR A 98 -9.84 19.78 3.79
CA THR A 98 -8.80 19.54 2.79
C THR A 98 -8.72 18.05 2.51
N GLN A 99 -8.44 17.68 1.26
CA GLN A 99 -8.10 16.32 0.89
C GLN A 99 -7.01 16.37 -0.15
N GLU A 100 -5.91 15.69 0.14
CA GLU A 100 -4.76 15.57 -0.75
C GLU A 100 -4.56 14.09 -1.05
N ARG A 101 -4.08 13.78 -2.26
CA ARG A 101 -3.79 12.42 -2.68
C ARG A 101 -2.45 12.40 -3.39
N ALA A 102 -1.61 11.46 -3.03
CA ALA A 102 -0.35 11.23 -3.70
C ALA A 102 -0.09 9.73 -3.87
N GLN A 103 0.61 9.42 -4.95
CA GLN A 103 1.00 8.06 -5.30
C GLN A 103 2.50 7.97 -5.24
N ILE A 104 3.01 6.92 -4.59
CA ILE A 104 4.43 6.69 -4.42
C ILE A 104 4.74 5.22 -4.62
N PHE A 105 5.79 4.95 -5.38
CA PHE A 105 6.40 3.62 -5.41
C PHE A 105 7.52 3.60 -4.38
N ALA A 106 7.41 2.72 -3.38
CA ALA A 106 8.43 2.48 -2.37
C ALA A 106 9.11 1.13 -2.66
N PRO A 107 10.33 1.10 -3.23
CA PRO A 107 11.11 -0.11 -3.34
C PRO A 107 11.36 -0.72 -1.96
N GLU A 108 11.53 -2.05 -1.92
CA GLU A 108 11.82 -2.72 -0.66
C GLU A 108 13.12 -2.21 -0.04
N ASN A 109 13.09 -1.92 1.26
CA ASN A 109 14.21 -1.44 2.06
C ASN A 109 14.82 -0.10 1.58
N GLN A 110 14.09 0.67 0.78
CA GLN A 110 14.51 1.98 0.31
C GLN A 110 13.50 3.03 0.73
N GLU A 111 13.99 4.12 1.32
CA GLU A 111 13.16 5.31 1.58
C GLU A 111 12.96 6.08 0.28
N MET A 112 11.71 6.45 0.03
CA MET A 112 11.30 7.28 -1.08
C MET A 112 10.55 8.49 -0.54
N GLU A 113 10.82 9.66 -1.11
CA GLU A 113 10.18 10.90 -0.71
C GLU A 113 9.52 11.59 -1.91
N ILE A 114 8.34 12.15 -1.66
CA ILE A 114 7.65 13.11 -2.49
C ILE A 114 7.42 14.33 -1.61
N GLY A 115 7.98 15.48 -2.00
CA GLY A 115 7.97 16.68 -1.16
C GLY A 115 7.04 17.77 -1.68
N VAL A 116 6.61 18.66 -0.77
CA VAL A 116 5.95 19.93 -1.12
C VAL A 116 6.98 20.82 -1.83
N GLY A 117 6.79 21.09 -3.12
CA GLY A 117 7.71 21.91 -3.93
C GLY A 117 8.62 21.14 -4.91
N ALA A 118 8.45 19.83 -5.10
CA ALA A 118 9.13 19.14 -6.21
C ALA A 118 8.69 19.76 -7.55
N LYS A 119 9.64 20.18 -8.41
CA LYS A 119 9.34 20.78 -9.72
C LYS A 119 8.53 19.80 -10.58
N GLY A 120 7.23 20.04 -10.71
CA GLY A 120 6.29 19.24 -11.50
C GLY A 120 4.89 19.19 -10.89
N ARG A 121 3.91 18.65 -11.64
CA ARG A 121 2.49 18.50 -11.24
C ARG A 121 2.25 17.61 -10.00
N THR A 122 3.29 17.08 -9.37
CA THR A 122 3.22 16.00 -8.40
C THR A 122 3.32 16.45 -6.94
N ALA A 123 3.60 17.72 -6.67
CA ALA A 123 3.78 18.25 -5.32
C ALA A 123 2.74 19.33 -4.98
N GLY A 124 1.58 18.88 -4.50
CA GLY A 124 0.56 19.75 -3.91
C GLY A 124 0.90 20.19 -2.48
N ASN A 125 -0.11 20.27 -1.61
CA ASN A 125 0.08 20.59 -0.19
C ASN A 125 0.57 19.40 0.67
N LEU A 126 0.93 18.28 0.02
CA LEU A 126 1.25 17.01 0.66
C LEU A 126 2.71 16.64 0.41
N SER A 127 3.43 16.30 1.48
CA SER A 127 4.69 15.56 1.43
C SER A 127 4.52 14.17 2.03
N LEU A 128 5.22 13.20 1.45
CA LEU A 128 5.23 11.80 1.85
C LEU A 128 6.66 11.30 1.82
N ALA A 129 7.17 10.77 2.92
CA ALA A 129 8.35 9.92 2.93
C ALA A 129 7.92 8.51 3.35
N VAL A 130 8.33 7.48 2.61
CA VAL A 130 7.86 6.11 2.79
C VAL A 130 9.02 5.13 2.65
N MET A 131 9.11 4.19 3.57
CA MET A 131 9.94 3.00 3.45
C MET A 131 9.08 1.76 3.69
N ALA A 132 9.18 0.78 2.79
CA ALA A 132 8.49 -0.50 2.90
C ALA A 132 9.48 -1.63 3.14
N HIS A 133 9.16 -2.53 4.07
CA HIS A 133 9.93 -3.74 4.38
C HIS A 133 8.99 -4.95 4.28
N GLN A 134 9.30 -5.92 3.42
CA GLN A 134 8.50 -7.14 3.33
C GLN A 134 8.65 -7.96 4.61
N LEU A 135 7.54 -8.46 5.17
CA LEU A 135 7.50 -9.35 6.34
C LEU A 135 7.49 -10.82 5.92
#